data_AF-A0AB35ISY6-F1
#
_entry.id   AF-A0AB35ISY6-F1
#
_cell.length_a   1.000
_cell.length_b   1.000
_cell.length_c   1.000
_cell.angle_alpha   90.00
_cell.angle_beta   90.00
_cell.angle_gamma   90.00
#
_symmetry.space_group_name_H-M   'P 1'
#
loop_
_entity.id
_entity.type
_entity.pdbx_description
1 polymer ?
#
loop_
_entity_poly.entity_id
_entity_poly.type
_entity_poly.pdbx_seq_one_letter_code
_entity_poly.pdbx_strand_id
1 'polypeptide(L)'
;MKENETLLDKANQNLNIANTLYETYRYDDEAYLNYVGYHLQQSVELSLKFCLEINGVEYPKTHDITQLIALINKSEVDIPLTEYIDDHSEMFSLWESRTRYILNYRLEEKKVERALTETYRFISCICEEYNLHLDKSYSEESLEDENEL
;
A
#
# COMPACT_ATOMS: atom_id res chain seq x y z
N MET A 1 -7.47 8.44 27.13
CA MET A 1 -6.84 9.09 25.96
C MET A 1 -7.01 8.12 24.81
N LYS A 2 -7.74 8.46 23.74
CA LYS A 2 -7.55 7.73 22.49
C LYS A 2 -6.10 8.00 22.09
N GLU A 3 -5.31 6.95 21.86
CA GLU A 3 -4.05 7.12 21.15
C GLU A 3 -4.36 7.88 19.85
N ASN A 4 -3.55 8.91 19.55
CA ASN A 4 -3.77 9.69 18.34
C ASN A 4 -3.49 8.76 17.15
N GLU A 5 -4.49 8.58 16.29
CA GLU A 5 -4.38 7.82 15.04
C GLU A 5 -3.18 8.30 14.23
N THR A 6 -2.32 7.36 13.85
CA THR A 6 -1.12 7.59 13.04
C THR A 6 -1.43 7.48 11.55
N LEU A 7 -0.50 7.89 10.69
CA LEU A 7 -0.60 7.61 9.26
C LEU A 7 -0.55 6.11 8.96
N LEU A 8 0.19 5.33 9.75
CA LEU A 8 0.24 3.87 9.59
C LEU A 8 -1.11 3.22 9.90
N ASP A 9 -1.86 3.71 10.90
CA ASP A 9 -3.22 3.22 11.17
C ASP A 9 -4.14 3.44 9.97
N LYS A 10 -4.04 4.60 9.31
CA LYS A 10 -4.78 4.87 8.07
C LYS A 10 -4.29 4.05 6.90
N ALA A 11 -2.99 3.76 6.82
CA ALA A 11 -2.43 2.87 5.80
C ALA A 11 -3.02 1.46 5.93
N ASN A 12 -3.10 0.94 7.17
CA ASN A 12 -3.74 -0.32 7.52
C ASN A 12 -5.22 -0.34 7.17
N GLN A 13 -5.97 0.70 7.51
CA GLN A 13 -7.37 0.83 7.12
C GLN A 13 -7.56 0.77 5.60
N ASN A 14 -6.68 1.43 4.83
CA ASN A 14 -6.73 1.38 3.37
C ASN A 14 -6.42 -0.02 2.82
N LEU A 15 -5.42 -0.71 3.37
CA LEU A 15 -5.13 -2.10 3.00
C LEU A 15 -6.34 -3.02 3.29
N ASN A 16 -6.99 -2.85 4.44
CA ASN A 16 -8.16 -3.62 4.83
C ASN A 16 -9.36 -3.37 3.89
N ILE A 17 -9.56 -2.11 3.47
CA ILE A 17 -10.58 -1.75 2.47
C ILE A 17 -10.22 -2.38 1.11
N ALA A 18 -8.97 -2.27 0.67
CA ALA A 18 -8.49 -2.87 -0.57
C ALA A 18 -8.76 -4.39 -0.59
N ASN A 19 -8.41 -5.09 0.50
CA ASN A 19 -8.65 -6.52 0.64
C ASN A 19 -10.15 -6.86 0.61
N THR A 20 -10.96 -6.13 1.37
CA THR A 20 -12.42 -6.33 1.39
C THR A 20 -13.03 -6.17 0.00
N LEU A 21 -12.62 -5.11 -0.73
CA LEU A 21 -13.09 -4.86 -2.10
C LEU A 21 -12.64 -5.95 -3.07
N TYR A 22 -11.39 -6.42 -2.95
CA TYR A 22 -10.87 -7.49 -3.78
C TYR A 22 -11.64 -8.80 -3.56
N GLU A 23 -11.74 -9.26 -2.31
CA GLU A 23 -12.44 -10.51 -1.98
C GLU A 23 -13.93 -10.47 -2.33
N THR A 24 -14.58 -9.30 -2.18
CA THR A 24 -16.02 -9.19 -2.42
C THR A 24 -16.36 -9.09 -3.91
N TYR A 25 -15.56 -8.37 -4.70
CA TYR A 25 -15.97 -7.91 -6.03
C TYR A 25 -15.02 -8.25 -7.18
N ARG A 26 -13.90 -8.96 -6.95
CA ARG A 26 -12.92 -9.25 -8.02
C ARG A 26 -13.51 -9.97 -9.24
N TYR A 27 -14.56 -10.77 -9.05
CA TYR A 27 -15.23 -11.52 -10.13
C TYR A 27 -16.48 -10.84 -10.70
N ASP A 28 -16.94 -9.73 -10.10
CA ASP A 28 -18.22 -9.09 -10.45
C ASP A 28 -18.05 -8.01 -11.54
N ASP A 29 -17.13 -7.06 -11.32
CA ASP A 29 -16.81 -5.99 -12.28
C ASP A 29 -15.36 -5.54 -12.10
N GLU A 30 -14.55 -5.63 -13.15
CA GLU A 30 -13.16 -5.19 -13.17
C GLU A 30 -13.00 -3.69 -12.84
N ALA A 31 -14.06 -2.89 -12.91
CA ALA A 31 -14.07 -1.53 -12.39
C ALA A 31 -13.72 -1.48 -10.89
N TYR A 32 -14.04 -2.53 -10.12
CA TYR A 32 -13.69 -2.59 -8.70
C TYR A 32 -12.19 -2.71 -8.46
N LEU A 33 -11.44 -3.32 -9.39
CA LEU A 33 -9.98 -3.40 -9.30
C LEU A 33 -9.34 -2.01 -9.28
N ASN A 34 -9.95 -1.01 -9.93
CA ASN A 34 -9.48 0.37 -9.85
C ASN A 34 -9.62 0.95 -8.43
N TYR A 35 -10.71 0.65 -7.72
CA TYR A 35 -10.88 1.07 -6.33
C TYR A 35 -9.88 0.37 -5.41
N VAL A 36 -9.63 -0.94 -5.64
CA VAL A 36 -8.58 -1.67 -4.91
C VAL A 36 -7.22 -1.01 -5.14
N GLY A 37 -6.85 -0.74 -6.40
CA GLY A 37 -5.58 -0.08 -6.73
C GLY A 37 -5.42 1.31 -6.12
N TYR A 38 -6.50 2.10 -6.07
CA TYR A 38 -6.50 3.38 -5.36
C TYR A 38 -6.20 3.22 -3.87
N HIS A 39 -6.88 2.29 -3.19
CA HIS A 39 -6.64 2.06 -1.77
C HIS A 39 -5.24 1.48 -1.48
N LEU A 40 -4.71 0.62 -2.36
CA LEU A 40 -3.34 0.14 -2.27
C LEU A 40 -2.32 1.29 -2.41
N GLN A 41 -2.51 2.19 -3.38
CA GLN A 41 -1.67 3.38 -3.51
C GLN A 41 -1.72 4.23 -2.23
N GLN A 42 -2.92 4.50 -1.69
CA GLN A 42 -3.07 5.28 -0.45
C GLN A 42 -2.38 4.60 0.73
N SER A 43 -2.45 3.28 0.81
CA SER A 43 -1.79 2.50 1.84
C SER A 43 -0.26 2.66 1.78
N VAL A 44 0.34 2.48 0.59
CA VAL A 44 1.79 2.68 0.38
C VAL A 44 2.22 4.11 0.67
N GLU A 45 1.47 5.12 0.19
CA GLU A 45 1.77 6.54 0.40
C GLU A 45 1.83 6.89 1.90
N LEU A 46 0.82 6.46 2.65
CA LEU A 46 0.70 6.76 4.07
C LEU A 46 1.76 6.03 4.88
N SER A 47 2.12 4.80 4.51
CA SER A 47 3.23 4.05 5.11
C SER A 47 4.58 4.74 4.92
N LEU A 48 4.89 5.20 3.71
CA LEU A 48 6.13 5.94 3.45
C LEU A 48 6.19 7.27 4.22
N LYS A 49 5.07 8.00 4.23
CA LYS A 49 4.95 9.25 5.01
C LYS A 49 5.10 9.00 6.50
N PHE A 50 4.51 7.94 7.04
CA PHE A 50 4.71 7.53 8.42
C PHE A 50 6.20 7.32 8.74
N CYS A 51 6.92 6.56 7.89
CA CYS A 51 8.36 6.34 8.07
C CYS A 51 9.15 7.65 8.03
N LEU A 52 8.80 8.59 7.15
CA LEU A 52 9.42 9.92 7.14
C LEU A 52 9.12 10.71 8.43
N GLU A 53 7.86 10.71 8.90
CA GLU A 53 7.45 11.42 10.12
C GLU A 53 8.16 10.91 11.37
N ILE A 54 8.20 9.59 11.58
CA ILE A 54 8.79 9.00 12.78
C ILE A 54 10.30 9.18 12.83
N ASN A 55 10.96 9.33 11.67
CA ASN A 55 12.38 9.65 11.56
C ASN A 55 12.66 11.16 11.49
N GLY A 56 11.63 12.02 11.65
CA GLY A 56 11.80 13.48 11.68
C GLY A 56 12.19 14.10 10.34
N VAL A 57 11.86 13.46 9.22
CA VAL A 57 12.12 13.97 7.87
C VAL A 57 10.89 14.70 7.33
N GLU A 58 11.04 15.99 7.04
CA GLU A 58 9.99 16.77 6.40
C GLU A 58 9.83 16.39 4.92
N TYR A 59 8.59 16.30 4.45
CA TYR A 59 8.27 15.97 3.07
C TYR A 59 7.23 16.96 2.49
N PRO A 60 7.28 17.24 1.17
CA PRO A 60 6.32 18.14 0.54
C PRO A 60 4.93 17.51 0.49
N LYS A 61 3.90 18.34 0.30
CA LYS A 61 2.55 17.86 -0.01
C LYS A 61 2.56 17.20 -1.40
N THR A 62 2.61 15.87 -1.43
CA THR A 62 2.64 15.06 -2.65
C THR A 62 1.91 13.73 -2.43
N HIS A 63 1.45 13.13 -3.53
CA HIS A 63 0.92 11.76 -3.61
C HIS A 63 1.83 10.84 -4.44
N ASP A 64 2.95 11.38 -4.93
CA ASP A 64 3.90 10.68 -5.78
C ASP A 64 4.83 9.80 -4.92
N ILE A 65 4.69 8.48 -5.07
CA ILE A 65 5.45 7.47 -4.34
C ILE A 65 6.93 7.52 -4.72
N THR A 66 7.23 7.71 -6.00
CA THR A 66 8.60 7.83 -6.50
C THR A 66 9.30 9.05 -5.90
N GLN A 67 8.58 10.16 -5.73
CA GLN A 67 9.11 11.36 -5.06
C GLN A 67 9.38 11.11 -3.57
N LEU A 68 8.49 10.39 -2.87
CA LEU A 68 8.67 10.06 -1.45
C LEU A 68 9.89 9.13 -1.26
N ILE A 69 10.05 8.09 -2.09
CA ILE A 69 11.20 7.19 -2.03
C ILE A 69 12.49 7.93 -2.37
N ALA A 70 12.49 8.79 -3.39
CA ALA A 70 13.65 9.61 -3.73
C ALA A 70 14.04 10.56 -2.59
N LEU A 71 13.10 10.99 -1.74
CA LEU A 71 13.39 11.76 -0.54
C LEU A 71 14.02 10.87 0.53
N ILE A 72 13.46 9.69 0.78
CA ILE A 72 14.01 8.69 1.72
C ILE A 72 15.47 8.36 1.37
N ASN A 73 15.74 8.06 0.09
CA ASN A 73 17.08 7.73 -0.39
C ASN A 73 18.08 8.90 -0.30
N LYS A 74 17.60 10.14 -0.23
CA LYS A 74 18.43 11.34 -0.05
C LYS A 74 18.64 11.71 1.42
N SER A 75 17.74 11.25 2.30
CA SER A 75 17.92 11.36 3.74
C SER A 75 18.84 10.25 4.26
N GLU A 76 19.45 10.46 5.42
CA GLU A 76 20.27 9.46 6.10
C GLU A 76 19.42 8.49 6.95
N VAL A 77 18.16 8.29 6.57
CA VAL A 77 17.21 7.44 7.31
C VAL A 77 17.19 6.06 6.67
N ASP A 78 17.20 5.04 7.53
CA ASP A 78 16.98 3.67 7.13
C ASP A 78 15.52 3.33 7.40
N ILE A 79 14.81 2.84 6.38
CA ILE A 79 13.41 2.42 6.51
C ILE A 79 13.29 1.02 5.91
N PRO A 80 12.31 0.21 6.36
CA PRO A 80 12.09 -1.12 5.82
C PRO A 80 11.38 -1.07 4.45
N LEU A 81 11.94 -0.35 3.48
CA LEU A 81 11.45 -0.29 2.10
C LEU A 81 11.69 -1.63 1.42
N THR A 82 10.63 -2.29 0.96
CA THR A 82 10.75 -3.55 0.23
C THR A 82 11.12 -3.29 -1.24
N GLU A 83 11.90 -4.19 -1.83
CA GLU A 83 12.33 -4.12 -3.24
C GLU A 83 11.13 -3.94 -4.18
N TYR A 84 10.03 -4.65 -3.93
CA TYR A 84 8.82 -4.54 -4.75
C TYR A 84 8.23 -3.12 -4.75
N ILE A 85 8.16 -2.46 -3.59
CA ILE A 85 7.59 -1.11 -3.48
C ILE A 85 8.50 -0.10 -4.16
N ASP A 86 9.82 -0.26 -4.07
CA ASP A 86 10.79 0.58 -4.78
C ASP A 86 10.65 0.45 -6.30
N ASP A 87 10.76 -0.79 -6.80
CA ASP A 87 10.71 -1.12 -8.23
C ASP A 87 9.38 -0.71 -8.89
N HIS A 88 8.28 -0.69 -8.13
CA HIS A 88 6.94 -0.40 -8.63
C HIS A 88 6.39 0.96 -8.17
N SER A 89 7.25 1.85 -7.67
CA SER A 89 6.86 3.18 -7.20
C SER A 89 6.11 4.02 -8.25
N GLU A 90 6.53 3.94 -9.52
CA GLU A 90 5.84 4.62 -10.64
C GLU A 90 4.44 4.04 -10.87
N MET A 91 4.28 2.72 -10.76
CA MET A 91 3.00 2.05 -10.93
C MET A 91 1.99 2.53 -9.87
N PHE A 92 2.38 2.53 -8.60
CA PHE A 92 1.53 3.04 -7.52
C PHE A 92 1.19 4.51 -7.73
N SER A 93 2.17 5.35 -8.07
CA SER A 93 1.94 6.79 -8.33
C SER A 93 0.90 7.01 -9.44
N LEU A 94 0.93 6.19 -10.49
CA LEU A 94 -0.05 6.25 -11.57
C LEU A 94 -1.44 5.77 -11.14
N TRP A 95 -1.54 4.82 -10.21
CA TRP A 95 -2.82 4.32 -9.71
C TRP A 95 -3.61 5.41 -8.96
N GLU A 96 -2.95 6.39 -8.35
CA GLU A 96 -3.62 7.54 -7.72
C GLU A 96 -4.52 8.28 -8.73
N SER A 97 -3.99 8.57 -9.92
CA SER A 97 -4.67 9.44 -10.89
C SER A 97 -5.49 8.64 -11.91
N ARG A 98 -4.96 7.53 -12.42
CA ARG A 98 -5.57 6.78 -13.52
C ARG A 98 -6.87 6.09 -13.12
N THR A 99 -6.89 5.48 -11.94
CA THR A 99 -8.06 4.73 -11.43
C THR A 99 -9.29 5.61 -11.22
N ARG A 100 -9.09 6.92 -10.95
CA ARG A 100 -10.16 7.88 -10.67
C ARG A 100 -10.59 8.70 -11.87
N TYR A 101 -9.68 9.01 -12.79
CA TYR A 101 -9.93 10.03 -13.82
C TYR A 101 -9.91 9.50 -15.26
N ILE A 102 -9.32 8.34 -15.53
CA ILE A 102 -9.28 7.81 -16.89
C ILE A 102 -10.50 6.91 -17.12
N LEU A 103 -11.39 7.34 -18.01
CA LEU A 103 -12.55 6.56 -18.44
C LEU A 103 -12.09 5.26 -19.12
N ASN A 104 -12.74 4.14 -18.79
CA ASN A 104 -12.41 2.80 -19.29
C ASN A 104 -11.00 2.30 -18.92
N TYR A 105 -10.32 2.93 -17.97
CA TYR A 105 -9.14 2.33 -17.36
C TYR A 105 -9.54 1.09 -16.56
N ARG A 106 -8.73 0.04 -16.64
CA ARG A 106 -8.91 -1.21 -15.91
C ARG A 106 -7.54 -1.71 -15.46
N LEU A 107 -7.43 -1.99 -14.17
CA LEU A 107 -6.27 -2.69 -13.64
C LEU A 107 -6.37 -4.18 -13.92
N GLU A 108 -5.23 -4.79 -14.18
CA GLU A 108 -5.11 -6.25 -14.33
C GLU A 108 -5.15 -6.89 -12.94
N GLU A 109 -6.03 -7.89 -12.76
CA GLU A 109 -6.23 -8.60 -11.48
C GLU A 109 -4.91 -9.08 -10.89
N LYS A 110 -4.06 -9.73 -11.68
CA LYS A 110 -2.74 -10.24 -11.25
C LYS A 110 -1.82 -9.15 -10.67
N LYS A 111 -1.89 -7.92 -11.21
CA LYS A 111 -1.10 -6.80 -10.68
C LYS A 111 -1.66 -6.31 -9.36
N VAL A 112 -2.98 -6.30 -9.23
CA VAL A 112 -3.68 -5.91 -7.99
C VAL A 112 -3.41 -6.93 -6.88
N GLU A 113 -3.56 -8.21 -7.17
CA GLU A 113 -3.29 -9.30 -6.22
C GLU A 113 -1.84 -9.29 -5.72
N ARG A 114 -0.88 -9.13 -6.64
CA ARG A 114 0.52 -9.01 -6.25
C ARG A 114 0.76 -7.77 -5.40
N ALA A 115 0.21 -6.62 -5.80
CA ALA A 115 0.36 -5.38 -5.03
C ALA A 115 -0.31 -5.46 -3.64
N LEU A 116 -1.43 -6.16 -3.50
CA LEU A 116 -2.10 -6.42 -2.23
C LEU A 116 -1.17 -7.16 -1.26
N THR A 117 -0.59 -8.27 -1.72
CA THR A 117 0.35 -9.10 -0.96
C THR A 117 1.60 -8.31 -0.56
N GLU A 118 2.17 -7.56 -1.50
CA GLU A 118 3.42 -6.82 -1.26
C GLU A 118 3.20 -5.57 -0.40
N THR A 119 2.01 -4.95 -0.47
CA THR A 119 1.64 -3.86 0.44
C THR A 119 1.48 -4.38 1.87
N TYR A 120 0.86 -5.54 2.06
CA TYR A 120 0.80 -6.20 3.38
C TYR A 120 2.20 -6.50 3.93
N ARG A 121 3.09 -7.07 3.10
CA ARG A 121 4.48 -7.35 3.49
C ARG A 121 5.22 -6.08 3.89
N PHE A 122 5.12 -5.02 3.10
CA PHE A 122 5.76 -3.75 3.40
C PHE A 122 5.32 -3.19 4.76
N ILE A 123 4.01 -3.16 5.02
CA ILE A 123 3.48 -2.72 6.31
C ILE A 123 3.96 -3.62 7.45
N SER A 124 3.99 -4.94 7.24
CA SER A 124 4.47 -5.90 8.24
C SER A 124 5.93 -5.60 8.63
N CYS A 125 6.80 -5.32 7.66
CA CYS A 125 8.18 -4.92 7.92
C CYS A 125 8.27 -3.59 8.69
N ILE A 126 7.41 -2.61 8.40
CA ILE A 126 7.32 -1.38 9.20
C ILE A 126 6.91 -1.68 10.64
N CYS A 127 5.88 -2.49 10.85
CA CYS A 127 5.43 -2.85 12.18
C CYS A 127 6.52 -3.57 12.98
N GLU A 128 7.27 -4.48 12.35
CA GLU A 128 8.40 -5.17 12.96
C GLU A 128 9.51 -4.19 13.36
N GLU A 129 9.96 -3.33 12.42
CA GLU A 129 11.03 -2.35 12.65
C GLU A 129 10.71 -1.42 13.83
N TYR A 130 9.49 -0.89 13.88
CA TYR A 130 9.09 0.09 14.89
C TYR A 130 8.42 -0.54 16.12
N ASN A 131 8.40 -1.88 16.26
CA ASN A 131 7.74 -2.63 17.34
C ASN A 131 6.25 -2.24 17.54
N LEU A 132 5.52 -2.11 16.43
CA LEU A 132 4.10 -1.77 16.40
C LEU A 132 3.23 -3.01 16.15
N HIS A 133 1.96 -2.93 16.51
CA HIS A 133 0.99 -3.99 16.21
C HIS A 133 0.32 -3.77 14.85
N LEU A 134 0.31 -4.81 14.03
CA LEU A 134 -0.46 -4.86 12.79
C LEU A 134 -1.86 -5.40 13.08
N ASP A 135 -2.90 -4.62 12.78
CA ASP A 135 -4.29 -5.09 12.83
C ASP A 135 -4.52 -6.09 11.69
N LYS A 136 -4.47 -7.39 12.04
CA LYS A 136 -4.69 -8.49 11.10
C LYS A 136 -6.16 -8.52 10.66
N SER A 137 -6.47 -7.93 9.52
CA SER A 137 -7.67 -8.27 8.74
C SER A 137 -7.35 -9.02 7.44
N TYR A 138 -6.07 -9.09 7.08
CA TYR A 138 -5.56 -9.87 5.96
C TYR A 138 -5.32 -11.31 6.43
N SER A 139 -6.10 -12.27 5.93
CA SER A 139 -5.86 -13.69 6.17
C SER A 139 -4.85 -14.19 5.14
N GLU A 140 -3.69 -14.67 5.60
CA GLU A 140 -2.72 -15.39 4.76
C GLU A 140 -3.30 -16.65 4.09
N GLU A 141 -4.46 -17.15 4.57
CA GLU A 141 -5.18 -18.30 4.01
C GLU A 141 -5.62 -18.11 2.55
N SER A 142 -5.62 -16.90 1.98
CA SER A 142 -6.00 -16.68 0.57
C SER A 142 -4.88 -16.94 -0.45
N LEU A 143 -3.65 -17.28 -0.02
CA LEU A 143 -2.50 -17.50 -0.92
C LEU A 143 -1.89 -18.91 -0.86
N GLU A 144 -2.34 -19.77 0.06
CA GLU A 144 -1.79 -21.13 0.18
C GLU A 144 -2.40 -22.14 -0.82
N ASP A 145 -3.48 -21.79 -1.52
CA ASP A 145 -4.24 -22.72 -2.37
C ASP A 145 -3.67 -22.93 -3.80
N GLU A 146 -2.58 -22.26 -4.21
CA GLU A 146 -2.00 -22.45 -5.57
C GLU A 146 -0.71 -23.30 -5.62
N ASN A 147 -0.20 -23.82 -4.50
CA ASN A 147 1.02 -24.65 -4.49
C ASN A 147 0.76 -26.17 -4.37
N GLU A 148 -0.48 -26.63 -4.44
CA GLU A 148 -0.83 -28.07 -4.50
C GLU A 148 -1.67 -28.42 -5.74
N LEU A 149 -1.06 -28.36 -6.94
CA LEU A 149 -1.55 -29.06 -8.15
C LEU A 149 -0.39 -29.62 -8.98
#